data_AF-A0A1F5ANT5-F1
#
_entry.id   AF-A0A1F5ANT5-F1
#
_cell.length_a   1.000
_cell.length_b   1.000
_cell.length_c   1.000
_cell.angle_alpha   90.00
_cell.angle_beta   90.00
_cell.angle_gamma   90.00
#
_symmetry.space_group_name_H-M   'P 1'
#
loop_
_entity.id
_entity.type
_entity.pdbx_description
1 polymer ?
#
loop_
_entity_poly.entity_id
_entity_poly.type
_entity_poly.pdbx_seq_one_letter_code
_entity_poly.pdbx_strand_id
1 'polypeptide(L)'
;MNEIRFSGYGGQGIIRLGLITGKAVSLFDNKFGTMTQSFGPEARGSACSSQVVISDERVLYPYITRPEILVSMSQDAYEKYEPELRDGGLLIYDTDLVRLKPVRGGIRVYGVPSTRFAEEMGNRIFANLVMLGFFTAVTKVVSPEAMKQALPGLVPGRFLSLNIKAFEKGHDFGIEFLDKEKSAPPAAEAAPEVPAAAAPPKKAPAAARPRKAPTRKVKK
;
A
#
# COMPACT_ATOMS: atom_id res chain seq x y z
N MET A 1 -13.53 4.11 15.46
CA MET A 1 -13.66 4.31 14.00
C MET A 1 -12.28 4.10 13.40
N ASN A 2 -12.16 3.26 12.36
CA ASN A 2 -10.89 2.98 11.70
C ASN A 2 -10.98 3.44 10.24
N GLU A 3 -10.09 4.33 9.83
CA GLU A 3 -9.92 4.76 8.44
C GLU A 3 -8.77 3.99 7.80
N ILE A 4 -9.07 3.21 6.77
CA ILE A 4 -8.11 2.34 6.09
C ILE A 4 -8.00 2.76 4.63
N ARG A 5 -6.77 2.86 4.12
CA ARG A 5 -6.51 3.01 2.69
C ARG A 5 -5.70 1.83 2.18
N PHE A 6 -6.27 1.08 1.24
CA PHE A 6 -5.53 0.15 0.39
C PHE A 6 -5.06 0.88 -0.85
N SER A 7 -3.83 0.65 -1.28
CA SER A 7 -3.25 1.35 -2.43
C SER A 7 -2.22 0.50 -3.18
N GLY A 8 -2.10 0.75 -4.48
CA GLY A 8 -1.19 0.02 -5.37
C GLY A 8 -1.45 0.37 -6.84
N TYR A 9 -0.99 -0.47 -7.77
CA TYR A 9 -1.27 -0.34 -9.19
C TYR A 9 -2.63 -0.91 -9.58
N GLY A 10 -3.27 -0.28 -10.57
CA GLY A 10 -4.43 -0.85 -11.25
C GLY A 10 -4.11 -2.24 -11.80
N GLY A 11 -4.88 -3.25 -11.38
CA GLY A 11 -4.66 -4.67 -11.72
C GLY A 11 -4.14 -5.54 -10.57
N GLN A 12 -3.62 -4.94 -9.48
CA GLN A 12 -3.19 -5.70 -8.28
C GLN A 12 -4.36 -6.13 -7.38
N GLY A 13 -5.60 -5.77 -7.70
CA GLY A 13 -6.76 -6.12 -6.87
C GLY A 13 -6.99 -5.23 -5.65
N ILE A 14 -6.51 -3.98 -5.68
CA ILE A 14 -6.68 -2.98 -4.60
C ILE A 14 -8.15 -2.73 -4.27
N ILE A 15 -9.01 -2.54 -5.28
CA ILE A 15 -10.46 -2.38 -5.07
C ILE A 15 -11.07 -3.64 -4.44
N ARG A 16 -10.54 -4.81 -4.78
CA ARG A 16 -11.01 -6.08 -4.21
C ARG A 16 -10.67 -6.20 -2.73
N LEU A 17 -9.52 -5.70 -2.28
CA LEU A 17 -9.17 -5.62 -0.85
C LEU A 17 -10.23 -4.85 -0.06
N GLY A 18 -10.61 -3.67 -0.57
CA GLY A 18 -11.64 -2.85 0.05
C GLY A 18 -13.01 -3.51 0.05
N LEU A 19 -13.41 -4.14 -1.05
CA LEU A 19 -14.68 -4.87 -1.14
C LEU A 19 -14.74 -6.05 -0.17
N ILE A 20 -13.67 -6.84 -0.08
CA ILE A 20 -13.61 -7.98 0.85
C ILE A 20 -13.69 -7.47 2.29
N THR A 21 -12.90 -6.45 2.63
CA THR A 21 -12.89 -5.86 3.97
C THR A 21 -14.26 -5.29 4.35
N GLY A 22 -14.87 -4.47 3.47
CA GLY A 22 -16.18 -3.88 3.71
C GLY A 22 -17.29 -4.94 3.82
N LYS A 23 -17.25 -5.97 2.98
CA LYS A 23 -18.19 -7.10 3.07
C LYS A 23 -18.01 -7.91 4.35
N ALA A 24 -16.76 -8.16 4.76
CA ALA A 24 -16.43 -8.86 6.00
C ALA A 24 -17.01 -8.13 7.22
N VAL A 25 -16.73 -6.84 7.32
CA VAL A 25 -17.20 -5.95 8.38
C VAL A 25 -18.73 -5.90 8.43
N SER A 26 -19.37 -5.61 7.30
CA SER A 26 -20.80 -5.32 7.25
C SER A 26 -21.69 -6.55 7.33
N LEU A 27 -21.21 -7.73 6.92
CA LEU A 27 -22.04 -8.94 6.87
C LEU A 27 -21.70 -9.98 7.94
N PHE A 28 -20.46 -9.98 8.46
CA PHE A 28 -19.97 -11.08 9.30
C PHE A 28 -19.38 -10.64 10.64
N ASP A 29 -19.07 -9.35 10.82
CA ASP A 29 -18.45 -8.81 12.03
C ASP A 29 -19.34 -7.80 12.81
N ASN A 30 -20.62 -7.66 12.43
CA ASN A 30 -21.61 -6.76 13.07
C ASN A 30 -21.14 -5.30 13.22
N LYS A 31 -20.38 -4.80 12.25
CA LYS A 31 -19.87 -3.42 12.20
C LYS A 31 -20.42 -2.68 10.97
N PHE A 32 -20.28 -1.37 10.97
CA PHE A 32 -20.65 -0.54 9.83
C PHE A 32 -19.41 -0.23 8.99
N GLY A 33 -19.47 -0.56 7.70
CA GLY A 33 -18.42 -0.29 6.73
C GLY A 33 -18.92 0.58 5.56
N THR A 34 -18.18 1.63 5.21
CA THR A 34 -18.32 2.30 3.91
C THR A 34 -17.06 2.15 3.10
N MET A 35 -17.20 2.02 1.79
CA MET A 35 -16.07 1.90 0.87
C MET A 35 -16.19 2.96 -0.22
N THR A 36 -15.08 3.64 -0.49
CA THR A 36 -14.91 4.48 -1.68
C THR A 36 -13.68 4.03 -2.45
N GLN A 37 -13.60 4.41 -3.73
CA GLN A 37 -12.52 4.02 -4.61
C GLN A 37 -12.03 5.23 -5.40
N SER A 38 -10.73 5.29 -5.66
CA SER A 38 -10.12 6.30 -6.51
C SER A 38 -9.10 5.63 -7.43
N PHE A 39 -9.24 5.85 -8.73
CA PHE A 39 -8.34 5.34 -9.75
C PHE A 39 -8.08 6.43 -10.78
N GLY A 40 -6.86 6.45 -11.31
CA GLY A 40 -6.47 7.38 -12.37
C GLY A 40 -7.22 7.12 -13.69
N PRO A 41 -7.18 8.08 -14.62
CA PRO A 41 -7.82 7.94 -15.94
C PRO A 41 -7.25 6.79 -16.78
N GLU A 42 -6.05 6.30 -16.45
CA GLU A 42 -5.44 5.14 -17.07
C GLU A 42 -5.98 3.86 -16.41
N ALA A 43 -6.72 3.05 -17.16
CA ALA A 43 -7.37 1.85 -16.64
C ALA A 43 -6.41 0.79 -16.04
N ARG A 44 -5.10 0.87 -16.30
CA ARG A 44 -4.05 -0.03 -15.77
C ARG A 44 -2.74 0.72 -15.54
N GLY A 45 -1.96 0.31 -14.55
CA GLY A 45 -0.63 0.85 -14.26
C GLY A 45 -0.63 2.15 -13.46
N SER A 46 -1.72 2.93 -13.49
CA SER A 46 -1.90 4.09 -12.61
C SER A 46 -2.08 3.71 -11.14
N ALA A 47 -1.74 4.63 -10.25
CA ALA A 47 -1.98 4.50 -8.81
C ALA A 47 -3.49 4.42 -8.51
N CYS A 48 -3.90 3.32 -7.91
CA CYS A 48 -5.26 3.00 -7.50
C CYS A 48 -5.34 2.97 -5.98
N SER A 49 -6.46 3.41 -5.42
CA SER A 49 -6.75 3.28 -4.00
C SER A 49 -8.19 2.84 -3.73
N SER A 50 -8.34 2.08 -2.66
CA SER A 50 -9.63 1.76 -2.06
C SER A 50 -9.61 2.23 -0.62
N GLN A 51 -10.62 3.00 -0.24
CA GLN A 51 -10.74 3.54 1.11
C GLN A 51 -11.87 2.79 1.81
N VAL A 52 -11.65 2.39 3.06
CA VAL A 52 -12.64 1.71 3.88
C VAL A 52 -12.70 2.41 5.23
N VAL A 53 -13.90 2.82 5.61
CA VAL A 53 -14.18 3.38 6.92
C VAL A 53 -14.97 2.35 7.70
N ILE A 54 -14.48 1.98 8.88
CA ILE A 54 -15.10 0.96 9.75
C ILE A 54 -15.47 1.61 11.08
N SER A 55 -16.67 1.32 11.56
CA SER A 55 -17.18 1.85 12.82
C SER A 55 -18.11 0.84 13.50
N ASP A 56 -18.15 0.86 14.83
CA ASP A 56 -19.14 0.08 15.60
C ASP A 56 -20.53 0.75 15.57
N GLU A 57 -20.58 2.03 15.17
CA GLU A 57 -21.80 2.80 14.94
C GLU A 57 -21.96 3.20 13.47
N ARG A 58 -23.18 3.62 13.09
CA ARG A 58 -23.49 4.05 11.72
C ARG A 58 -22.52 5.11 11.21
N VAL A 59 -21.90 4.84 10.06
CA VAL A 59 -21.01 5.79 9.39
C VAL A 59 -21.82 6.93 8.77
N LEU A 60 -21.59 8.16 9.23
CA LEU A 60 -22.24 9.37 8.72
C LEU A 60 -21.44 10.03 7.58
N TYR A 61 -20.12 9.84 7.55
CA TYR A 61 -19.23 10.41 6.55
C TYR A 61 -18.35 9.30 5.93
N PRO A 62 -18.46 9.04 4.61
CA PRO A 62 -17.87 7.84 4.01
C PRO A 62 -16.42 8.01 3.49
N TYR A 63 -15.87 9.23 3.51
CA TYR A 63 -14.51 9.49 3.01
C TYR A 63 -13.50 9.50 4.15
N ILE A 64 -12.28 9.05 3.86
CA ILE A 64 -11.16 9.18 4.82
C ILE A 64 -10.58 10.58 4.73
N THR A 65 -10.08 11.08 5.85
CA THR A 65 -9.40 12.37 5.94
C THR A 65 -7.92 12.21 6.23
N ARG A 66 -7.61 11.42 7.26
CA ARG A 66 -6.25 11.02 7.63
C ARG A 66 -6.28 9.55 8.03
N PRO A 67 -6.00 8.62 7.09
CA PRO A 67 -6.08 7.20 7.37
C PRO A 67 -5.26 6.82 8.60
N GLU A 68 -5.81 5.91 9.39
CA GLU A 68 -5.12 5.30 10.52
C GLU A 68 -4.17 4.19 10.04
N ILE A 69 -4.58 3.53 8.95
CA ILE A 69 -3.88 2.40 8.36
C ILE A 69 -3.73 2.64 6.86
N LEU A 70 -2.51 2.59 6.37
CA LEU A 70 -2.17 2.61 4.95
C LEU A 70 -1.57 1.27 4.55
N VAL A 71 -2.18 0.61 3.57
CA VAL A 71 -1.61 -0.56 2.91
C VAL A 71 -1.11 -0.14 1.53
N SER A 72 0.17 -0.34 1.24
CA SER A 72 0.78 0.01 -0.04
C SER A 72 1.45 -1.18 -0.72
N MET A 73 0.96 -1.50 -1.92
CA MET A 73 1.47 -2.59 -2.75
C MET A 73 2.30 -2.11 -3.95
N SER A 74 2.59 -0.81 -4.05
CA SER A 74 3.48 -0.26 -5.08
C SER A 74 4.19 1.01 -4.63
N GLN A 75 5.34 1.29 -5.24
CA GLN A 75 6.14 2.47 -4.92
C GLN A 75 5.34 3.76 -5.15
N ASP A 76 4.71 3.92 -6.31
CA ASP A 76 3.95 5.14 -6.65
C ASP A 76 2.79 5.39 -5.66
N ALA A 77 2.12 4.32 -5.23
CA ALA A 77 1.05 4.40 -4.26
C ALA A 77 1.59 4.79 -2.88
N TYR A 78 2.72 4.23 -2.46
CA TYR A 78 3.41 4.60 -1.23
C TYR A 78 3.77 6.10 -1.23
N GLU A 79 4.44 6.57 -2.28
CA GLU A 79 4.89 7.96 -2.36
C GLU A 79 3.73 8.96 -2.40
N LYS A 80 2.63 8.56 -3.03
CA LYS A 80 1.43 9.40 -3.13
C LYS A 80 0.67 9.50 -1.82
N TYR A 81 0.48 8.38 -1.10
CA TYR A 81 -0.46 8.31 0.01
C TYR A 81 0.18 8.27 1.40
N GLU A 82 1.48 7.97 1.53
CA GLU A 82 2.17 8.04 2.83
C GLU A 82 2.08 9.42 3.48
N PRO A 83 2.20 10.55 2.76
CA PRO A 83 2.05 11.88 3.37
C PRO A 83 0.66 12.16 3.98
N GLU A 84 -0.35 11.38 3.62
CA GLU A 84 -1.71 11.49 4.16
C GLU A 84 -1.94 10.61 5.39
N LEU A 85 -1.04 9.65 5.66
CA LEU A 85 -1.10 8.80 6.85
C LEU A 85 -0.93 9.65 8.11
N ARG A 86 -1.79 9.44 9.11
CA ARG A 86 -1.70 10.18 10.37
C ARG A 86 -0.42 9.86 11.14
N ASP A 87 0.02 10.79 11.99
CA ASP A 87 1.07 10.52 12.98
C ASP A 87 0.67 9.36 13.90
N GLY A 88 1.62 8.49 14.21
CA GLY A 88 1.36 7.23 14.93
C GLY A 88 0.51 6.20 14.16
N GLY A 89 0.24 6.47 12.88
CA GLY A 89 -0.46 5.57 11.98
C GLY A 89 0.32 4.28 11.72
N LEU A 90 -0.33 3.36 11.02
CA LEU A 90 0.25 2.06 10.64
C LEU A 90 0.41 1.98 9.12
N LEU A 91 1.65 1.84 8.67
CA LEU A 91 2.00 1.52 7.29
C LEU A 91 2.25 0.01 7.15
N ILE A 92 1.49 -0.64 6.28
CA ILE A 92 1.73 -2.00 5.82
C ILE A 92 2.16 -1.93 4.36
N TYR A 93 3.24 -2.61 3.99
CA TYR A 93 3.77 -2.53 2.62
C TYR A 93 4.28 -3.86 2.09
N ASP A 94 4.31 -3.96 0.75
CA ASP A 94 4.99 -5.06 0.07
C ASP A 94 6.52 -4.82 0.03
N THR A 95 7.29 -5.67 0.70
CA THR A 95 8.75 -5.52 0.82
C THR A 95 9.49 -5.70 -0.50
N ASP A 96 8.91 -6.40 -1.48
CA ASP A 96 9.53 -6.62 -2.78
C ASP A 96 9.32 -5.42 -3.72
N LEU A 97 8.24 -4.66 -3.53
CA LEU A 97 7.82 -3.59 -4.45
C LEU A 97 7.99 -2.17 -3.90
N VAL A 98 8.09 -2.00 -2.58
CA VAL A 98 8.14 -0.68 -1.93
C VAL A 98 9.46 -0.49 -1.18
N ARG A 99 10.14 0.61 -1.51
CA ARG A 99 11.33 1.12 -0.85
C ARG A 99 10.92 2.27 0.08
N LEU A 100 11.10 2.06 1.38
CA LEU A 100 10.75 3.06 2.38
C LEU A 100 11.68 4.27 2.33
N LYS A 101 11.11 5.45 2.55
CA LYS A 101 11.80 6.69 2.90
C LYS A 101 11.93 6.77 4.43
N PRO A 102 12.77 7.68 4.97
CA PRO A 102 12.82 7.92 6.42
C PRO A 102 11.42 8.17 6.97
N VAL A 103 11.03 7.32 7.92
CA VAL A 103 9.67 7.26 8.45
C VAL A 103 9.39 8.54 9.24
N ARG A 104 8.23 9.16 9.00
CA ARG A 104 7.80 10.39 9.69
C ARG A 104 6.91 10.06 10.89
N GLY A 105 6.75 11.02 11.81
CA GLY A 105 5.61 11.07 12.73
C GLY A 105 5.38 9.84 13.63
N GLY A 106 6.43 9.05 13.95
CA GLY A 106 6.28 7.84 14.76
C GLY A 106 5.39 6.76 14.13
N ILE A 107 5.27 6.74 12.80
CA ILE A 107 4.50 5.73 12.07
C ILE A 107 5.08 4.34 12.35
N ARG A 108 4.21 3.37 12.66
CA ARG A 108 4.59 1.95 12.75
C ARG A 108 4.63 1.37 11.34
N VAL A 109 5.68 0.62 11.02
CA VAL A 109 5.93 0.15 9.66
C VAL A 109 6.14 -1.35 9.64
N TYR A 110 5.24 -2.07 8.97
CA TYR A 110 5.28 -3.53 8.87
C TYR A 110 5.31 -3.98 7.41
N GLY A 111 6.28 -4.83 7.09
CA GLY A 111 6.52 -5.32 5.74
C GLY A 111 6.15 -6.77 5.58
N VAL A 112 5.54 -7.12 4.44
CA VAL A 112 5.28 -8.50 4.04
C VAL A 112 5.72 -8.72 2.59
N PRO A 113 6.41 -9.82 2.25
CA PRO A 113 6.78 -10.14 0.87
C PRO A 113 5.57 -10.75 0.13
N SER A 114 4.51 -9.95 -0.04
CA SER A 114 3.21 -10.43 -0.54
C SER A 114 3.29 -10.93 -1.98
N THR A 115 4.09 -10.24 -2.81
CA THR A 115 4.34 -10.62 -4.20
C THR A 115 5.09 -11.95 -4.29
N ARG A 116 6.18 -12.12 -3.53
CA ARG A 116 6.94 -13.37 -3.50
C ARG A 116 6.13 -14.56 -3.03
N PHE A 117 5.36 -14.42 -1.95
CA PHE A 117 4.49 -15.51 -1.49
C PHE A 117 3.44 -15.89 -2.53
N ALA A 118 2.89 -14.93 -3.27
CA ALA A 118 1.96 -15.24 -4.35
C ALA A 118 2.64 -15.91 -5.57
N GLU A 119 3.88 -15.54 -5.87
CA GLU A 119 4.68 -16.19 -6.91
C GLU A 119 5.03 -17.65 -6.56
N GLU A 120 5.39 -17.92 -5.29
CA GLU A 120 5.59 -19.28 -4.78
C GLU A 120 4.32 -20.14 -4.88
N MET A 121 3.14 -19.52 -4.79
CA MET A 121 1.84 -20.17 -5.02
C MET A 121 1.49 -20.34 -6.51
N GLY A 122 2.39 -19.93 -7.41
CA GLY A 122 2.28 -20.08 -8.86
C GLY A 122 1.60 -18.92 -9.57
N ASN A 123 1.10 -17.90 -8.87
CA ASN A 123 0.51 -16.73 -9.51
C ASN A 123 0.49 -15.47 -8.63
N ARG A 124 1.20 -14.44 -9.07
CA ARG A 124 1.21 -13.09 -8.46
C ARG A 124 -0.17 -12.45 -8.26
N ILE A 125 -1.22 -12.91 -8.95
CA ILE A 125 -2.59 -12.40 -8.76
C ILE A 125 -3.12 -12.63 -7.35
N PHE A 126 -2.51 -13.54 -6.58
CA PHE A 126 -2.88 -13.81 -5.19
C PHE A 126 -2.20 -12.87 -4.18
N ALA A 127 -1.30 -11.98 -4.61
CA ALA A 127 -0.54 -11.09 -3.72
C ALA A 127 -1.44 -10.21 -2.85
N ASN A 128 -2.58 -9.77 -3.39
CA ASN A 128 -3.56 -9.04 -2.61
C ASN A 128 -4.15 -9.87 -1.47
N LEU A 129 -4.44 -11.15 -1.67
CA LEU A 129 -4.99 -11.99 -0.59
C LEU A 129 -3.94 -12.26 0.49
N VAL A 130 -2.68 -12.45 0.10
CA VAL A 130 -1.56 -12.52 1.06
C VAL A 130 -1.47 -11.22 1.88
N MET A 131 -1.48 -10.07 1.21
CA MET A 131 -1.48 -8.77 1.86
C MET A 131 -2.68 -8.59 2.80
N LEU A 132 -3.87 -9.04 2.38
CA LEU A 132 -5.09 -8.98 3.19
C LEU A 132 -5.00 -9.86 4.45
N GLY A 133 -4.41 -11.05 4.33
CA GLY A 133 -4.14 -11.93 5.46
C GLY A 133 -3.22 -11.28 6.49
N PHE A 134 -2.11 -10.72 6.02
CA PHE A 134 -1.15 -10.01 6.87
C PHE A 134 -1.78 -8.79 7.53
N PHE A 135 -2.52 -7.98 6.76
CA PHE A 135 -3.31 -6.86 7.28
C PHE A 135 -4.26 -7.31 8.40
N THR A 136 -4.94 -8.45 8.23
CA THR A 136 -5.90 -8.95 9.21
C THR A 136 -5.20 -9.36 10.51
N ALA A 137 -4.08 -10.09 10.41
CA ALA A 137 -3.30 -10.53 11.57
C ALA A 137 -2.74 -9.34 12.39
N VAL A 138 -2.21 -8.35 11.69
CA VAL A 138 -1.57 -7.16 12.28
C VAL A 138 -2.60 -6.22 12.91
N THR A 139 -3.67 -5.90 12.18
CA THR A 139 -4.58 -4.83 12.58
C THR A 139 -5.67 -5.31 13.53
N LYS A 140 -6.09 -6.58 13.41
CA LYS A 140 -7.22 -7.17 14.15
C LYS A 140 -8.51 -6.36 14.07
N VAL A 141 -8.63 -5.49 13.05
CA VAL A 141 -9.82 -4.65 12.85
C VAL A 141 -11.02 -5.48 12.42
N VAL A 142 -10.76 -6.59 11.72
CA VAL A 142 -11.74 -7.55 11.19
C VAL A 142 -11.30 -8.96 11.58
N SER A 143 -12.25 -9.85 11.87
CA SER A 143 -11.93 -11.25 12.19
C SER A 143 -11.43 -12.01 10.94
N PRO A 144 -10.48 -12.95 11.11
CA PRO A 144 -10.03 -13.82 10.02
C PRO A 144 -11.19 -14.63 9.41
N GLU A 145 -12.14 -15.05 10.24
CA GLU A 145 -13.32 -15.81 9.84
C GLU A 145 -14.23 -14.97 8.94
N ALA A 146 -14.53 -13.73 9.32
CA ALA A 146 -15.32 -12.81 8.50
C ALA A 146 -14.65 -12.53 7.15
N MET A 147 -13.32 -12.35 7.15
CA MET A 147 -12.56 -12.17 5.91
C MET A 147 -12.69 -13.38 4.98
N LYS A 148 -12.53 -14.61 5.50
CA LYS A 148 -12.71 -15.84 4.74
C LYS A 148 -14.15 -16.01 4.23
N GLN A 149 -15.15 -15.68 5.04
CA GLN A 149 -16.57 -15.71 4.66
C GLN A 149 -16.96 -14.65 3.63
N ALA A 150 -16.20 -13.55 3.53
CA ALA A 150 -16.42 -12.51 2.53
C ALA A 150 -15.92 -12.90 1.12
N LEU A 151 -14.95 -13.81 1.01
CA LEU A 151 -14.33 -14.21 -0.27
C LEU A 151 -15.31 -14.74 -1.32
N PRO A 152 -16.25 -15.66 -1.00
CA PRO A 152 -17.20 -16.18 -1.97
C PRO A 152 -17.96 -15.06 -2.70
N GLY A 153 -17.98 -15.10 -4.04
CA GLY A 153 -18.62 -14.10 -4.89
C GLY A 153 -17.77 -12.87 -5.21
N LEU A 154 -16.67 -12.61 -4.47
CA LEU A 154 -15.71 -11.54 -4.78
C LEU A 154 -14.46 -12.05 -5.52
N VAL A 155 -14.21 -13.35 -5.46
CA VAL A 155 -13.17 -14.05 -6.22
C VAL A 155 -13.81 -15.11 -7.13
N PRO A 156 -13.18 -15.47 -8.27
CA PRO A 156 -13.68 -16.56 -9.11
C PRO A 156 -13.74 -17.88 -8.33
N GLY A 157 -14.89 -18.56 -8.37
CA GLY A 157 -15.14 -19.77 -7.56
C GLY A 157 -14.08 -20.87 -7.74
N ARG A 158 -13.59 -21.07 -8.97
CA ARG A 158 -12.52 -22.03 -9.28
C ARG A 158 -11.20 -21.78 -8.53
N PHE A 159 -10.99 -20.54 -8.07
CA PHE A 159 -9.79 -20.14 -7.34
C PHE A 159 -10.07 -19.88 -5.85
N LEU A 160 -11.28 -20.13 -5.34
CA LEU A 160 -11.63 -19.80 -3.97
C LEU A 160 -10.70 -20.46 -2.96
N SER A 161 -10.41 -21.76 -3.12
CA SER A 161 -9.48 -22.50 -2.26
C SER A 161 -8.07 -21.93 -2.28
N LEU A 162 -7.57 -21.51 -3.45
CA LEU A 162 -6.26 -20.87 -3.57
C LEU A 162 -6.23 -19.47 -2.95
N ASN A 163 -7.31 -18.71 -3.07
CA ASN A 163 -7.44 -17.39 -2.42
C ASN A 163 -7.47 -17.52 -0.89
N ILE A 164 -8.16 -18.54 -0.35
CA ILE A 164 -8.16 -18.83 1.09
C ILE A 164 -6.75 -19.20 1.55
N LYS A 165 -6.06 -20.10 0.84
CA LYS A 165 -4.66 -20.45 1.16
C LYS A 165 -3.72 -19.24 1.12
N ALA A 166 -3.93 -18.33 0.16
CA ALA A 166 -3.12 -17.11 0.05
C ALA A 166 -3.36 -16.18 1.24
N PHE A 167 -4.62 -16.03 1.64
CA PHE A 167 -4.99 -15.29 2.85
C PHE A 167 -4.36 -15.91 4.10
N GLU A 168 -4.48 -17.22 4.27
CA GLU A 168 -3.91 -17.94 5.42
C GLU A 168 -2.39 -17.77 5.47
N LYS A 169 -1.69 -17.94 4.33
CA LYS A 169 -0.24 -17.73 4.24
C LYS A 169 0.18 -16.34 4.73
N GLY A 170 -0.56 -15.30 4.34
CA GLY A 170 -0.30 -13.93 4.80
C GLY A 170 -0.62 -13.71 6.27
N HIS A 171 -1.72 -14.30 6.75
CA HIS A 171 -2.15 -14.21 8.14
C HIS A 171 -1.15 -14.89 9.07
N ASP A 172 -0.74 -16.12 8.76
CA ASP A 172 0.21 -16.90 9.57
C ASP A 172 1.56 -16.19 9.65
N PHE A 173 2.06 -15.66 8.54
CA PHE A 173 3.26 -14.83 8.52
C PHE A 173 3.10 -13.59 9.41
N GLY A 174 1.92 -12.96 9.43
CA GLY A 174 1.61 -11.82 10.30
C GLY A 174 1.65 -12.17 11.78
N ILE A 175 1.14 -13.34 12.18
CA ILE A 175 1.20 -13.81 13.57
C ILE A 175 2.65 -14.05 13.98
N GLU A 176 3.42 -14.80 13.18
CA GLU A 176 4.83 -15.06 13.44
C GLU A 176 5.66 -13.76 13.51
N PHE A 177 5.34 -12.78 12.66
CA PHE A 177 5.99 -11.48 12.64
C PHE A 177 5.78 -10.73 13.96
N LEU A 178 4.55 -10.68 14.47
CA LEU A 178 4.23 -10.00 15.74
C LEU A 178 4.87 -10.71 16.95
N ASP A 179 4.97 -12.04 16.93
CA ASP A 179 5.59 -12.80 18.01
C ASP A 179 7.11 -12.58 18.06
N LYS A 180 7.76 -12.44 16.90
CA LYS A 180 9.16 -12.02 16.79
C LYS A 180 9.38 -10.59 17.27
N GLU A 181 8.46 -9.67 16.95
CA GLU A 181 8.53 -8.27 17.40
C GLU A 181 8.41 -8.16 18.93
N LYS A 182 7.53 -8.95 19.56
CA LYS A 182 7.38 -8.97 21.03
C LYS A 182 8.54 -9.64 21.78
N SER A 183 9.23 -10.57 21.14
CA SER A 183 10.37 -11.28 21.72
C SER A 183 11.71 -10.58 21.49
N ALA A 184 11.74 -9.56 20.62
CA ALA A 184 12.89 -8.69 20.46
C ALA A 184 13.00 -7.72 21.66
N PRO A 185 14.19 -7.52 22.25
CA PRO A 185 14.39 -6.42 23.20
C PRO A 185 14.03 -5.10 22.50
N PRO A 186 13.47 -4.10 23.22
CA PRO A 186 13.02 -2.85 22.62
C PRO A 186 14.20 -2.22 21.88
N ALA A 187 14.13 -2.23 20.55
CA ALA A 187 15.17 -1.67 19.70
C ALA A 187 15.19 -0.16 19.95
N ALA A 188 16.23 0.27 20.65
CA ALA A 188 16.65 1.65 20.72
C ALA A 188 16.70 2.25 19.32
N GLU A 189 16.29 3.51 19.21
CA GLU A 189 16.35 4.37 18.02
C GLU A 189 17.65 4.17 17.24
N ALA A 190 17.63 3.27 16.25
CA ALA A 190 18.69 3.16 15.27
C ALA A 190 18.32 4.08 14.11
N ALA A 191 18.68 5.36 14.26
CA ALA A 191 18.78 6.25 13.12
C ALA A 191 19.70 5.60 12.07
N PRO A 192 19.28 5.45 10.80
CA PRO A 192 20.22 5.02 9.78
C PRO A 192 21.24 6.14 9.56
N GLU A 193 22.51 5.85 9.86
CA GLU A 193 23.65 6.63 9.39
C GLU A 193 23.49 6.86 7.89
N VAL A 194 23.42 8.12 7.50
CA VAL A 194 23.39 8.55 6.10
C VAL A 194 24.79 8.32 5.54
N PRO A 195 24.99 7.48 4.51
CA PRO A 195 26.26 7.49 3.80
C PRO A 195 26.36 8.83 3.06
N ALA A 196 27.45 9.56 3.34
CA ALA A 196 27.74 10.87 2.81
C ALA A 196 27.46 10.98 1.30
N ALA A 197 26.62 11.95 0.93
CA ALA A 197 26.30 12.27 -0.45
C ALA A 197 27.57 12.55 -1.25
N ALA A 198 27.79 11.79 -2.32
CA ALA A 198 28.78 12.10 -3.33
C ALA A 198 28.44 13.45 -3.97
N ALA A 199 29.44 14.35 -4.03
CA ALA A 199 29.33 15.69 -4.57
C ALA A 199 28.80 15.70 -6.02
N PRO A 200 28.02 16.72 -6.42
CA PRO A 200 27.52 16.82 -7.79
C PRO A 200 28.66 17.07 -8.79
N PRO A 201 28.56 16.57 -10.03
CA PRO A 201 29.59 16.76 -11.04
C PRO A 201 29.72 18.25 -11.43
N LYS A 202 30.98 18.71 -11.55
CA LYS A 202 31.34 20.07 -11.94
C LYS A 202 30.70 20.44 -13.30
N LYS A 203 30.03 21.60 -13.35
CA LYS A 203 29.54 22.23 -14.59
C LYS A 203 30.66 22.36 -15.61
N ALA A 204 30.44 21.86 -16.83
CA ALA A 204 31.28 22.13 -17.99
C ALA A 204 31.23 23.63 -18.34
N PRO A 205 32.35 24.23 -18.80
CA PRO A 205 32.39 25.65 -19.15
C PRO A 205 31.56 25.94 -20.40
N ALA A 206 30.88 27.09 -20.38
CA ALA A 206 30.02 27.58 -21.43
C ALA A 206 30.79 27.76 -22.75
N ALA A 207 30.30 27.14 -23.83
CA ALA A 207 30.79 27.37 -25.17
C ALA A 207 30.49 28.81 -25.62
N ALA A 208 31.54 29.50 -26.08
CA ALA A 208 31.48 30.87 -26.58
C ALA A 208 30.55 30.98 -27.80
N ARG A 209 29.64 31.95 -27.78
CA ARG A 209 28.82 32.35 -28.93
C ARG A 209 29.72 32.84 -30.08
N PRO A 210 29.55 32.37 -31.33
CA PRO A 210 30.19 33.01 -32.47
C PRO A 210 29.55 34.37 -32.75
N ARG A 211 30.40 35.36 -33.06
CA ARG A 211 30.06 36.75 -33.38
C ARG A 211 29.21 36.82 -34.65
N LYS A 212 28.16 37.66 -34.63
CA LYS A 212 27.37 38.03 -35.81
C LYS A 212 28.27 38.74 -36.84
N ALA A 213 28.28 38.25 -38.08
CA ALA A 213 28.81 38.95 -39.25
C ALA A 213 27.67 39.73 -39.96
N PRO A 214 28.00 40.80 -40.70
CA PRO A 214 27.07 41.90 -40.97
C PRO A 214 26.11 41.67 -42.13
N THR A 215 24.96 42.34 -42.04
CA THR A 215 23.89 42.48 -43.02
C THR A 215 24.40 42.97 -44.38
N ARG A 216 24.09 42.23 -45.46
CA ARG A 216 24.19 42.73 -46.83
C ARG A 216 22.78 42.89 -47.43
N LYS A 217 22.36 44.15 -47.59
CA LYS A 217 21.23 44.58 -48.42
C LYS A 217 21.55 44.34 -49.90
N VAL A 218 20.68 43.68 -50.66
CA VAL A 218 20.41 43.91 -52.10
C VAL A 218 18.98 43.38 -52.37
N LYS A 219 17.93 44.19 -52.52
CA LYS A 219 17.43 44.97 -53.68
C LYS A 219 16.64 44.13 -54.72
N LYS A 220 15.34 44.44 -54.76
CA LYS A 220 14.28 44.16 -55.76
C LYS A 220 13.87 42.71 -55.99
#